data_AF-I6U4J8-F1
#
_entry.id   AF-I6U4J8-F1
#
_cell.length_a   1.000
_cell.length_b   1.000
_cell.length_c   1.000
_cell.angle_alpha   90.00
_cell.angle_beta   90.00
_cell.angle_gamma   90.00
#
_symmetry.space_group_name_H-M   'P 1'
#
loop_
_entity.id
_entity.type
_entity.pdbx_description
1 polymer ?
#
loop_
_entity_poly.entity_id
_entity_poly.type
_entity_poly.pdbx_seq_one_letter_code
_entity_poly.pdbx_strand_id
1 'polypeptide(L)'
;MRDNNRKVFSGVVVSDKMQKTVVVAVNSYNKHPLYKKRIKKTSKFYIHDENEVAKIGDLVSFAERRPVSKTKKFRLLNVILSKNKVKE
;
A
#
# COMPACT_ATOMS: atom_id res chain seq x y z
N MET A 1 28.36 4.29 1.13
CA MET A 1 27.09 4.09 0.41
C MET A 1 26.00 4.86 1.13
N ARG A 2 25.20 5.68 0.44
CA ARG A 2 24.04 6.33 1.08
C ARG A 2 22.92 5.32 1.14
N ASP A 3 22.61 4.78 2.31
CA ASP A 3 21.42 3.98 2.50
C ASP A 3 20.20 4.86 2.25
N ASN A 4 19.54 4.60 1.13
CA ASN A 4 18.30 5.27 0.74
C ASN A 4 17.18 4.68 1.59
N ASN A 5 17.10 5.11 2.86
CA ASN A 5 16.14 4.62 3.85
C ASN A 5 14.73 5.18 3.56
N ARG A 6 14.17 4.76 2.43
CA ARG A 6 12.82 5.14 2.00
C ARG A 6 11.82 4.44 2.88
N LYS A 7 10.78 5.16 3.30
CA LYS A 7 9.71 4.60 4.12
C LYS A 7 9.00 3.49 3.35
N VAL A 8 8.89 2.34 4.01
CA VAL A 8 8.15 1.17 3.54
C VAL A 8 6.84 1.11 4.31
N PHE A 9 5.75 0.93 3.58
CA PHE A 9 4.42 0.75 4.13
C PHE A 9 3.89 -0.62 3.72
N SER A 10 2.98 -1.15 4.54
CA SER A 10 2.24 -2.37 4.23
C SER A 10 0.75 -2.11 4.33
N GLY A 11 -0.03 -2.68 3.42
CA GLY A 11 -1.48 -2.46 3.38
C GLY A 11 -2.20 -3.48 2.51
N VAL A 12 -3.52 -3.40 2.51
CA VAL A 12 -4.39 -4.30 1.76
C VAL A 12 -4.87 -3.64 0.48
N VAL A 13 -4.86 -4.38 -0.62
CA VAL A 13 -5.38 -3.91 -1.91
C VAL A 13 -6.90 -3.81 -1.86
N VAL A 14 -7.43 -2.63 -2.19
CA VAL A 14 -8.87 -2.35 -2.25
C VAL A 14 -9.39 -2.31 -3.69
N SER A 15 -8.58 -1.87 -4.65
CA SER A 15 -8.98 -1.77 -6.06
C SER A 15 -7.81 -2.02 -7.00
N ASP A 16 -8.06 -2.85 -8.00
CA ASP A 16 -7.18 -3.16 -9.15
C ASP A 16 -7.85 -2.74 -10.49
N LYS A 17 -8.80 -1.80 -10.45
CA LYS A 17 -9.55 -1.42 -11.67
C LYS A 17 -8.76 -0.52 -12.63
N MET A 18 -7.62 0.01 -12.20
CA MET A 18 -6.84 0.97 -12.98
C MET A 18 -5.64 0.27 -13.63
N GLN A 19 -5.36 0.61 -14.88
CA GLN A 19 -4.19 0.09 -15.60
C GLN A 19 -2.89 0.43 -14.86
N LYS A 20 -2.05 -0.57 -14.66
CA LYS A 20 -0.72 -0.47 -14.01
C LYS A 20 -0.75 0.22 -12.64
N THR A 21 -1.89 0.18 -11.93
CA THR A 21 -2.03 0.90 -10.67
C THR A 21 -3.01 0.26 -9.73
N VAL A 22 -2.54 0.10 -8.50
CA VAL A 22 -3.30 -0.53 -7.44
C VAL A 22 -3.57 0.48 -6.33
N VAL A 23 -4.80 0.48 -5.82
CA VAL A 23 -5.20 1.30 -4.66
C VAL A 23 -5.10 0.47 -3.40
N VAL A 24 -4.22 0.88 -2.49
CA VAL A 24 -3.98 0.19 -1.22
C VAL A 24 -4.47 1.02 -0.06
N ALA A 25 -5.17 0.38 0.88
CA ALA A 25 -5.54 0.96 2.16
C ALA A 25 -4.53 0.57 3.24
N VAL A 26 -3.96 1.58 3.89
CA VAL A 26 -3.14 1.43 5.10
C VAL A 26 -3.96 1.88 6.29
N ASN A 27 -4.04 1.01 7.28
CA ASN A 27 -4.66 1.31 8.57
C ASN A 27 -3.57 1.76 9.54
N SER A 28 -3.76 2.94 10.13
CA SER A 28 -2.91 3.46 11.20
C SER A 28 -3.75 3.69 12.45
N TYR A 29 -3.14 3.57 13.63
CA TYR A 29 -3.80 3.92 14.89
C TYR A 29 -3.17 5.19 15.43
N ASN A 30 -3.98 6.23 15.57
CA ASN A 30 -3.58 7.48 16.21
C ASN A 30 -4.40 7.68 17.49
N LYS A 31 -3.77 8.22 18.53
CA LYS A 31 -4.49 8.61 19.74
C LYS A 31 -5.17 9.96 19.52
N HIS A 32 -6.39 10.11 20.01
CA HIS A 32 -7.04 11.42 20.06
C HIS A 32 -6.20 12.37 20.93
N PRO A 33 -5.90 13.61 20.50
CA PRO A 33 -4.98 14.50 21.23
C PRO A 33 -5.45 14.79 22.66
N LEU A 34 -6.74 15.11 22.84
CA LEU A 34 -7.32 15.38 24.16
C LEU A 34 -7.60 14.09 24.96
N TYR A 35 -8.49 13.23 24.44
CA TYR A 35 -8.98 12.06 25.17
C TYR A 35 -8.06 10.84 25.19
N LYS A 36 -6.94 10.84 24.44
CA LYS A 36 -5.97 9.73 24.33
C LYS A 36 -6.55 8.38 23.85
N LYS A 37 -7.84 8.30 23.49
CA LYS A 37 -8.50 7.13 22.89
C LYS A 37 -7.81 6.74 21.59
N ARG A 38 -7.55 5.44 21.37
CA ARG A 38 -7.00 4.91 20.11
C ARG A 38 -8.07 4.94 19.02
N ILE A 39 -7.84 5.70 17.95
CA ILE A 39 -8.73 5.83 16.80
C ILE A 39 -8.03 5.22 15.57
N LYS A 40 -8.78 4.44 14.79
CA LYS A 40 -8.30 3.89 13.52
C LYS A 40 -8.45 4.94 12.42
N LYS A 41 -7.37 5.23 11.71
CA LYS A 41 -7.34 6.11 10.53
C LYS A 41 -6.90 5.32 9.32
N THR A 42 -7.74 5.33 8.29
CA THR A 42 -7.47 4.65 7.01
C THR A 42 -7.00 5.67 5.99
N SER A 43 -5.86 5.41 5.35
CA SER A 43 -5.34 6.23 4.26
C SER A 43 -5.16 5.38 3.01
N LYS A 44 -5.57 5.93 1.86
CA LYS A 44 -5.46 5.26 0.55
C LYS A 44 -4.23 5.76 -0.19
N PHE A 45 -3.50 4.84 -0.80
CA PHE A 45 -2.30 5.10 -1.57
C PHE A 45 -2.43 4.53 -2.97
N TYR A 46 -1.94 5.29 -3.95
CA TYR A 46 -1.87 4.87 -5.36
C TYR A 46 -0.47 4.36 -5.65
N ILE A 47 -0.37 3.08 -5.97
CA ILE A 47 0.88 2.36 -6.16
C ILE A 47 1.05 2.03 -7.63
N HIS A 48 2.24 2.31 -8.15
CA HIS A 48 2.65 1.89 -9.47
C HIS A 48 3.06 0.41 -9.46
N ASP A 49 2.37 -0.39 -10.26
CA ASP A 49 2.65 -1.79 -10.53
C ASP A 49 2.72 -1.98 -12.04
N GLU A 50 3.91 -2.30 -12.58
CA GLU A 50 4.13 -2.40 -14.03
C GLU A 50 3.58 -3.71 -14.61
N ASN A 51 3.54 -4.76 -13.80
CA ASN A 51 3.24 -6.13 -14.22
C ASN A 51 1.85 -6.61 -13.76
N GLU A 52 1.05 -5.73 -13.14
CA GLU A 52 -0.32 -6.01 -12.64
C GLU A 52 -0.42 -7.28 -11.79
N VAL A 53 0.58 -7.49 -10.95
CA VAL A 53 0.77 -8.70 -10.14
C VAL A 53 -0.17 -8.71 -8.94
N ALA A 54 -0.38 -7.55 -8.31
CA ALA A 54 -1.17 -7.46 -7.08
C ALA A 54 -2.68 -7.48 -7.37
N LYS A 55 -3.42 -8.36 -6.67
CA LYS A 55 -4.87 -8.49 -6.82
C LYS A 55 -5.62 -8.00 -5.60
N ILE A 56 -6.94 -7.83 -5.78
CA ILE A 56 -7.85 -7.34 -4.74
C ILE A 56 -7.79 -8.27 -3.52
N GLY A 57 -7.57 -7.68 -2.34
CA GLY A 57 -7.51 -8.42 -1.08
C GLY A 57 -6.13 -8.94 -0.69
N ASP A 58 -5.11 -8.76 -1.53
CA ASP A 58 -3.73 -9.13 -1.20
C ASP A 58 -3.11 -8.16 -0.18
N LEU A 59 -2.20 -8.69 0.65
CA LEU A 59 -1.37 -7.88 1.54
C LEU A 59 -0.06 -7.54 0.82
N VAL A 60 0.19 -6.25 0.61
CA VAL A 60 1.33 -5.78 -0.18
C VAL A 60 2.21 -4.83 0.62
N SER A 61 3.52 -4.90 0.34
CA SER A 61 4.52 -3.94 0.81
C SER A 61 4.91 -3.00 -0.34
N PHE A 62 5.08 -1.72 -0.01
CA PHE A 62 5.37 -0.69 -1.00
C PHE A 62 6.25 0.40 -0.42
N ALA A 63 7.00 1.07 -1.29
CA ALA A 63 7.91 2.14 -0.90
C ALA A 63 7.72 3.40 -1.73
N GLU A 64 8.18 4.52 -1.19
CA GLU A 64 8.24 5.79 -1.90
C GLU A 64 9.13 5.70 -3.15
N ARG A 65 8.72 6.37 -4.23
CA ARG A 65 9.48 6.53 -5.48
C ARG A 65 9.41 7.99 -5.91
N ARG A 66 10.21 8.38 -6.90
CA ARG A 66 9.90 9.58 -7.69
C ARG A 66 8.44 9.51 -8.17
N PRO A 67 7.70 10.63 -8.17
CA PRO A 67 6.33 10.65 -8.67
C PRO A 67 6.27 10.16 -10.13
N VAL A 68 5.39 9.21 -10.40
CA VAL A 68 5.05 8.77 -11.77
C VAL A 68 3.87 9.59 -12.30
N SER A 69 3.00 10.04 -11.41
CA SER A 69 1.89 10.96 -11.72
C SER A 69 1.60 11.88 -10.53
N LYS A 70 0.55 12.70 -10.63
CA LYS A 70 0.07 13.59 -9.56
C LYS A 70 -0.17 12.84 -8.23
N THR A 71 -0.73 11.63 -8.31
CA THR A 71 -1.10 10.82 -7.13
C THR A 71 -0.21 9.58 -6.95
N LYS A 72 0.34 9.02 -8.03
CA LYS A 72 1.17 7.80 -7.99
C LYS A 72 2.60 8.15 -7.59
N LYS A 73 2.90 8.04 -6.29
CA LYS A 73 4.21 8.34 -5.68
C LYS A 73 4.88 7.13 -5.03
N PHE A 74 4.25 5.97 -5.13
CA PHE A 74 4.70 4.74 -4.50
C PHE A 74 4.88 3.64 -5.55
N ARG A 75 5.82 2.72 -5.29
CA ARG A 75 6.04 1.53 -6.11
C ARG A 75 5.77 0.26 -5.31
N LEU A 76 5.27 -0.76 -5.98
CA LEU A 76 5.15 -2.09 -5.39
C LEU A 76 6.56 -2.65 -5.08
N LEU A 77 6.72 -3.28 -3.91
CA LEU A 77 7.93 -4.03 -3.56
C LEU A 77 7.66 -5.52 -3.64
N ASN A 78 6.89 -6.05 -2.68
CA ASN A 78 6.56 -7.46 -2.56
C ASN A 78 5.09 -7.65 -2.20
N VAL A 79 4.48 -8.70 -2.74
CA VAL A 79 3.20 -9.24 -2.28
C VAL A 79 3.50 -10.24 -1.16
N ILE A 80 3.05 -9.95 0.06
CA ILE A 80 3.39 -10.72 1.27
C ILE A 80 2.45 -11.93 1.40
N LEU A 81 1.15 -11.70 1.24
CA LEU A 81 0.12 -12.73 1.33
C LEU A 81 -0.81 -12.60 0.14
N SER A 82 -0.88 -13.66 -0.67
CA SER A 82 -1.82 -13.80 -1.77
C SER A 82 -3.01 -14.64 -1.32
N LYS A 83 -4.23 -14.11 -1.40
CA LYS A 83 -5.43 -14.88 -0.99
C LYS A 83 -5.78 -16.03 -1.94
N ASN A 84 -5.35 -15.96 -3.19
CA ASN A 84 -5.79 -16.91 -4.22
C ASN A 84 -5.06 -18.27 -4.21
N LYS A 85 -4.00 -18.44 -3.40
CA LYS A 85 -3.22 -19.69 -3.36
C LYS A 85 -3.76 -20.78 -2.42
N VAL A 86 -4.86 -20.54 -1.71
CA VAL A 86 -5.39 -21.45 -0.67
C VAL A 86 -6.61 -22.26 -1.16
N LYS A 87 -6.95 -22.19 -2.46
CA LYS A 87 -8.05 -22.96 -3.05
C LYS A 87 -7.53 -23.91 -4.13
N GLU A 88 -6.88 -24.97 -3.69
CA GLU A 88 -6.78 -26.25 -4.40
C GLU A 88 -7.16 -27.35 -3.41
#